data_AF-A0AAJ5I4M7-F1
#
_entry.id   AF-A0AAJ5I4M7-F1
#
_cell.length_a   1.000
_cell.length_b   1.000
_cell.length_c   1.000
_cell.angle_alpha   90.00
_cell.angle_beta   90.00
_cell.angle_gamma   90.00
#
_symmetry.space_group_name_H-M   'P 1'
#
loop_
_entity.id
_entity.type
_entity.pdbx_description
1 polymer ?
#
loop_
_entity_poly.entity_id
_entity_poly.type
_entity_poly.pdbx_seq_one_letter_code
_entity_poly.pdbx_strand_id
1 'polypeptide(L)'
;MNKQQKKRLDRSLHALPEWAKHDLSVDHGMLNSYINHGESIGAACKQIFRTGINEISEGLLQELHKPKYYANELIRCGIVKMLVADCLLIQTKKGTQRWSSDTLDGITQIMLCAMAVGHFGSIKPFHATVFAGLENDYGVRDGRNAPLGTTLRYAAFGLTIIGDWLGKPLDLDKHALPRDPAWGQLVAHWREPDPDKLAPILVAACDTHVERIALTSRELDSGNFEFGSPFEAVYPAEILAILNLRRSLGLTNPSPIEHPLMQTPYARLTCPPGMRFEPDELLVQFLAAVCKHDPAAMPDGLYEAVLQTNSAN
;
A
#
# COMPACT_ATOMS: atom_id res chain seq x y z
N MET A 1 7.04 19.98 -12.87
CA MET A 1 6.67 20.60 -11.57
C MET A 1 6.68 22.13 -11.54
N ASN A 2 5.53 22.74 -11.24
CA ASN A 2 5.31 24.18 -11.05
C ASN A 2 5.58 24.64 -9.60
N LYS A 3 5.52 25.96 -9.34
CA LYS A 3 5.80 26.57 -8.02
C LYS A 3 4.87 26.08 -6.91
N GLN A 4 3.60 25.84 -7.20
CA GLN A 4 2.62 25.36 -6.22
C GLN A 4 2.88 23.91 -5.83
N GLN A 5 3.11 23.04 -6.82
CA GLN A 5 3.50 21.64 -6.60
C GLN A 5 4.77 21.56 -5.76
N LYS A 6 5.82 22.34 -6.11
CA LYS A 6 7.05 22.40 -5.31
C LYS A 6 6.77 22.73 -3.85
N LYS A 7 5.95 23.75 -3.59
CA LYS A 7 5.58 24.17 -2.24
C LYS A 7 4.81 23.07 -1.48
N ARG A 8 3.97 22.27 -2.14
CA ARG A 8 3.27 21.13 -1.52
C ARG A 8 4.28 20.08 -1.07
N LEU A 9 5.15 19.63 -1.98
CA LEU A 9 6.19 18.64 -1.68
C LEU A 9 7.14 19.11 -0.57
N ASP A 10 7.65 20.34 -0.65
CA ASP A 10 8.56 20.90 0.36
C ASP A 10 7.92 20.93 1.77
N ARG A 11 6.63 21.27 1.85
CA ARG A 11 5.89 21.27 3.13
C ARG A 11 5.73 19.87 3.71
N SER A 12 5.40 18.89 2.88
CA SER A 12 5.27 17.50 3.32
C SER A 12 6.60 16.91 3.77
N LEU A 13 7.68 17.18 3.02
CA LEU A 13 9.04 16.79 3.42
C LEU A 13 9.44 17.39 4.78
N HIS A 14 9.07 18.64 5.04
CA HIS A 14 9.33 19.29 6.33
C HIS A 14 8.48 18.73 7.48
N ALA A 15 7.24 18.32 7.21
CA ALA A 15 6.33 17.77 8.21
C ALA A 15 6.63 16.30 8.56
N LEU A 16 7.30 15.56 7.67
CA LEU A 16 7.51 14.12 7.82
C LEU A 16 8.19 13.71 9.14
N PRO A 17 9.28 14.35 9.61
CA PRO A 17 9.94 13.90 10.83
C PRO A 17 9.04 13.99 12.07
N GLU A 18 8.19 15.01 12.15
CA GLU A 18 7.23 15.15 13.26
C GLU A 18 6.09 14.13 13.14
N TRP A 19 5.61 13.86 11.93
CA TRP A 19 4.64 12.79 11.69
C TRP A 19 5.19 11.41 12.07
N ALA A 20 6.44 11.10 11.67
CA ALA A 20 7.06 9.81 11.92
C ALA A 20 7.46 9.60 13.39
N LYS A 21 7.61 10.67 14.19
CA LYS A 21 7.80 10.56 15.64
C LYS A 21 6.52 10.16 16.39
N HIS A 22 5.35 10.27 15.75
CA HIS A 22 4.10 9.92 16.37
C HIS A 22 3.93 8.40 16.44
N ASP A 23 4.55 7.79 17.45
CA ASP A 23 4.44 6.36 17.73
C ASP A 23 3.00 6.00 18.13
N LEU A 24 2.41 4.99 17.50
CA LEU A 24 1.10 4.49 17.89
C LEU A 24 1.27 3.50 19.04
N SER A 25 0.53 3.70 20.13
CA SER A 25 0.56 2.76 21.25
C SER A 25 0.09 1.37 20.81
N VAL A 26 1.01 0.40 20.91
CA VAL A 26 0.78 -1.03 20.67
C VAL A 26 0.48 -1.71 22.00
N ASP A 27 -0.67 -2.37 22.08
CA ASP A 27 -1.02 -3.23 23.21
C ASP A 27 -0.49 -4.64 22.96
N HIS A 28 0.74 -4.89 23.43
CA HIS A 28 1.36 -6.21 23.35
C HIS A 28 0.60 -7.27 24.15
N GLY A 29 -0.16 -6.87 25.18
CA GLY A 29 -1.01 -7.77 25.95
C GLY A 29 -2.10 -8.37 25.07
N MET A 30 -2.82 -7.54 24.31
CA MET A 30 -3.84 -8.00 23.35
C MET A 30 -3.25 -8.93 22.28
N LEU A 31 -2.08 -8.58 21.74
CA LEU A 31 -1.43 -9.40 20.71
C LEU A 31 -1.01 -10.76 21.26
N ASN A 32 -0.34 -10.79 22.42
CA ASN A 32 0.06 -12.02 23.09
C ASN A 32 -1.13 -12.87 23.51
N SER A 33 -2.21 -12.24 23.95
CA SER A 33 -3.43 -12.94 24.34
C SER A 33 -4.04 -13.67 23.15
N TYR A 34 -4.09 -13.04 21.98
CA TYR A 34 -4.52 -13.72 20.76
C TYR A 34 -3.55 -14.83 20.33
N ILE A 35 -2.24 -14.57 20.31
CA ILE A 35 -1.24 -15.57 19.89
C ILE A 35 -1.29 -16.85 20.76
N ASN A 36 -1.47 -16.68 22.08
CA ASN A 36 -1.46 -17.80 23.01
C ASN A 36 -2.83 -18.46 23.20
N HIS A 37 -3.91 -17.70 23.14
CA HIS A 37 -5.23 -18.12 23.59
C HIS A 37 -6.37 -17.90 22.59
N GLY A 38 -6.13 -17.22 21.46
CA GLY A 38 -7.13 -17.02 20.40
C GLY A 38 -8.26 -16.07 20.76
N GLU A 39 -8.05 -15.10 21.67
CA GLU A 39 -9.14 -14.27 22.20
C GLU A 39 -9.88 -13.41 21.16
N SER A 40 -9.19 -12.47 20.50
CA SER A 40 -9.82 -11.55 19.55
C SER A 40 -8.91 -11.22 18.38
N ILE A 41 -9.13 -11.91 17.24
CA ILE A 41 -8.41 -11.66 15.99
C ILE A 41 -8.53 -10.20 15.55
N GLY A 42 -9.71 -9.58 15.70
CA GLY A 42 -9.93 -8.20 15.30
C GLY A 42 -9.15 -7.19 16.15
N ALA A 43 -8.97 -7.47 17.44
CA ALA A 43 -8.10 -6.64 18.30
C ALA A 43 -6.62 -6.84 17.94
N ALA A 44 -6.19 -8.09 17.74
CA ALA A 44 -4.82 -8.43 17.36
C ALA A 44 -4.42 -7.82 16.01
N CYS A 45 -5.29 -7.88 14.99
CA CYS A 45 -5.04 -7.25 13.69
C CYS A 45 -4.79 -5.73 13.83
N LYS A 46 -5.54 -5.04 14.69
CA LYS A 46 -5.31 -3.61 14.95
C LYS A 46 -3.94 -3.35 15.57
N GLN A 47 -3.45 -4.25 16.44
CA GLN A 47 -2.12 -4.13 17.00
C GLN A 47 -1.04 -4.41 15.95
N ILE A 48 -1.19 -5.44 15.11
CA ILE A 48 -0.29 -5.70 13.99
C ILE A 48 -0.22 -4.51 13.03
N PHE A 49 -1.36 -3.92 12.70
CA PHE A 49 -1.42 -2.73 11.84
C PHE A 49 -0.67 -1.54 12.45
N ARG A 50 -0.87 -1.27 13.76
CA ARG A 50 -0.14 -0.21 14.48
C ARG A 50 1.36 -0.46 14.53
N THR A 51 1.77 -1.69 14.82
CA THR A 51 3.19 -2.09 14.75
C THR A 51 3.75 -1.80 13.37
N GLY A 52 2.99 -2.10 12.31
CA GLY A 52 3.42 -1.82 10.94
C GLY A 52 3.61 -0.33 10.64
N ILE A 53 2.71 0.53 11.13
CA ILE A 53 2.87 1.99 11.04
C ILE A 53 4.14 2.43 11.77
N ASN A 54 4.39 1.92 12.97
CA ASN A 54 5.56 2.31 13.77
C ASN A 54 6.87 1.90 13.08
N GLU A 55 6.92 0.73 12.45
CA GLU A 55 8.08 0.29 11.66
C GLU A 55 8.28 1.14 10.41
N ILE A 56 7.21 1.54 9.71
CA ILE A 56 7.32 2.48 8.58
C ILE A 56 7.89 3.81 9.07
N SER A 57 7.32 4.36 10.15
CA SER A 57 7.77 5.59 10.79
C SER A 57 9.25 5.53 11.17
N GLU A 58 9.68 4.44 11.81
CA GLU A 58 11.10 4.24 12.12
C GLU A 58 11.93 4.18 10.84
N GLY A 59 11.53 3.38 9.84
CA GLY A 59 12.24 3.27 8.57
C GLY A 59 12.45 4.62 7.88
N LEU A 60 11.44 5.49 7.88
CA LEU A 60 11.53 6.85 7.34
C LEU A 60 12.53 7.72 8.11
N LEU A 61 12.55 7.64 9.44
CA LEU A 61 13.52 8.38 10.28
C LEU A 61 14.94 7.85 10.07
N GLN A 62 15.08 6.53 9.88
CA GLN A 62 16.38 5.89 9.73
C GLN A 62 17.01 6.13 8.34
N GLU A 63 16.22 6.33 7.28
CA GLU A 63 16.76 6.69 5.94
C GLU A 63 17.62 7.96 5.96
N LEU A 64 17.41 8.84 6.96
CA LEU A 64 18.22 10.04 7.14
C LEU A 64 19.58 9.78 7.81
N HIS A 65 19.78 8.62 8.45
CA HIS A 65 20.86 8.41 9.43
C HIS A 65 21.59 7.06 9.35
N LYS A 66 20.97 6.00 8.85
CA LYS A 66 21.47 4.60 8.90
C LYS A 66 21.74 4.03 7.50
N PRO A 67 22.41 2.85 7.41
CA PRO A 67 22.55 2.15 6.15
C PRO A 67 21.17 1.85 5.53
N LYS A 68 21.02 2.13 4.23
CA LYS A 68 19.77 1.99 3.46
C LYS A 68 19.07 0.63 3.63
N TYR A 69 19.84 -0.44 3.80
CA TYR A 69 19.30 -1.79 3.98
C TYR A 69 18.36 -1.89 5.18
N TYR A 70 18.70 -1.22 6.30
CA TYR A 70 17.91 -1.27 7.51
C TYR A 70 16.58 -0.52 7.38
N ALA A 71 16.59 0.65 6.73
CA ALA A 71 15.38 1.42 6.46
C ALA A 71 14.42 0.66 5.52
N ASN A 72 14.96 0.03 4.47
CA ASN A 72 14.17 -0.80 3.57
C ASN A 72 13.49 -1.98 4.28
N GLU A 73 14.21 -2.67 5.17
CA GLU A 73 13.63 -3.80 5.92
C GLU A 73 12.48 -3.34 6.83
N LEU A 74 12.67 -2.25 7.58
CA LEU A 74 11.61 -1.70 8.44
C LEU A 74 10.36 -1.30 7.64
N ILE A 75 10.55 -0.57 6.53
CA ILE A 75 9.44 -0.17 5.66
C ILE A 75 8.73 -1.40 5.09
N ARG A 76 9.49 -2.40 4.62
CA ARG A 76 8.94 -3.64 4.07
C ARG A 76 8.14 -4.40 5.12
N CYS A 77 8.72 -4.68 6.29
CA CYS A 77 8.04 -5.37 7.39
C CYS A 77 6.76 -4.63 7.78
N GLY A 78 6.83 -3.31 7.92
CA GLY A 78 5.67 -2.52 8.32
C GLY A 78 4.53 -2.55 7.31
N ILE A 79 4.85 -2.41 6.02
CA ILE A 79 3.87 -2.53 4.92
C ILE A 79 3.22 -3.91 4.90
N VAL A 80 4.01 -4.99 5.05
CA VAL A 80 3.48 -6.36 5.01
C VAL A 80 2.58 -6.63 6.22
N LYS A 81 2.95 -6.14 7.42
CA LYS A 81 2.08 -6.21 8.61
C LYS A 81 0.74 -5.51 8.39
N MET A 82 0.75 -4.28 7.86
CA MET A 82 -0.47 -3.53 7.54
C MET A 82 -1.34 -4.30 6.52
N LEU A 83 -0.72 -4.80 5.45
CA LEU A 83 -1.38 -5.59 4.41
C LEU A 83 -2.06 -6.84 4.98
N VAL A 84 -1.35 -7.61 5.80
CA VAL A 84 -1.88 -8.82 6.42
C VAL A 84 -3.02 -8.49 7.37
N ALA A 85 -2.85 -7.48 8.23
CA ALA A 85 -3.87 -7.06 9.17
C ALA A 85 -5.18 -6.67 8.46
N ASP A 86 -5.11 -5.88 7.40
CA ASP A 86 -6.30 -5.47 6.65
C ASP A 86 -6.95 -6.63 5.90
N CYS A 87 -6.14 -7.49 5.28
CA CYS A 87 -6.64 -8.68 4.61
C CYS A 87 -7.44 -9.58 5.56
N LEU A 88 -6.90 -9.83 6.76
CA LEU A 88 -7.60 -10.59 7.80
C LEU A 88 -8.82 -9.84 8.33
N LEU A 89 -8.73 -8.53 8.57
CA LEU A 89 -9.86 -7.74 9.05
C LEU A 89 -11.03 -7.79 8.08
N ILE A 90 -10.79 -7.71 6.76
CA ILE A 90 -11.83 -7.88 5.74
C ILE A 90 -12.45 -9.28 5.85
N GLN A 91 -11.64 -10.34 5.93
CA GLN A 91 -12.17 -11.70 6.06
C GLN A 91 -12.99 -11.92 7.34
N THR A 92 -12.62 -11.29 8.46
CA THR A 92 -13.41 -11.38 9.70
C THR A 92 -14.80 -10.74 9.58
N LYS A 93 -15.06 -9.98 8.50
CA LYS A 93 -16.38 -9.41 8.20
C LYS A 93 -17.19 -10.30 7.25
N LYS A 94 -16.66 -11.40 6.73
CA LYS A 94 -17.38 -12.30 5.84
C LYS A 94 -18.69 -12.75 6.47
N GLY A 95 -19.78 -12.67 5.71
CA GLY A 95 -21.14 -12.99 6.19
C GLY A 95 -21.73 -11.92 7.12
N THR A 96 -21.03 -10.80 7.35
CA THR A 96 -21.53 -9.64 8.07
C THR A 96 -21.69 -8.48 7.10
N GLN A 97 -22.72 -7.65 7.25
CA GLN A 97 -22.85 -6.38 6.51
C GLN A 97 -22.00 -5.25 7.13
N ARG A 98 -20.93 -5.60 7.83
CA ARG A 98 -20.04 -4.65 8.51
C ARG A 98 -18.82 -4.36 7.64
N TRP A 99 -18.33 -3.14 7.77
CA TRP A 99 -17.20 -2.63 7.00
C TRP A 99 -15.94 -2.64 7.85
N SER A 100 -14.77 -2.70 7.20
CA SER A 100 -13.51 -2.33 7.85
C SER A 100 -13.47 -0.81 8.05
N SER A 101 -12.48 -0.33 8.79
CA SER A 101 -12.27 1.10 9.00
C SER A 101 -11.64 1.80 7.81
N ASP A 102 -11.01 1.06 6.89
CA ASP A 102 -10.28 1.66 5.77
C ASP A 102 -11.15 1.77 4.52
N THR A 103 -10.78 2.71 3.66
CA THR A 103 -11.40 2.94 2.36
C THR A 103 -10.72 2.08 1.28
N LEU A 104 -11.35 1.96 0.12
CA LEU A 104 -10.71 1.26 -1.00
C LEU A 104 -9.45 1.99 -1.50
N ASP A 105 -9.34 3.32 -1.31
CA ASP A 105 -8.10 4.06 -1.60
C ASP A 105 -6.96 3.62 -0.67
N GLY A 106 -7.21 3.53 0.64
CA GLY A 106 -6.21 3.08 1.63
C GLY A 106 -5.77 1.63 1.42
N ILE A 107 -6.73 0.73 1.15
CA ILE A 107 -6.44 -0.66 0.76
C ILE A 107 -5.55 -0.72 -0.49
N THR A 108 -5.88 0.08 -1.52
CA THR A 108 -5.11 0.14 -2.77
C THR A 108 -3.72 0.72 -2.53
N GLN A 109 -3.60 1.75 -1.70
CA GLN A 109 -2.32 2.32 -1.27
C GLN A 109 -1.44 1.26 -0.64
N ILE A 110 -1.96 0.44 0.27
CA ILE A 110 -1.19 -0.63 0.92
C ILE A 110 -0.74 -1.69 -0.09
N MET A 111 -1.59 -2.07 -1.05
CA MET A 111 -1.21 -2.99 -2.13
C MET A 111 -0.08 -2.42 -3.00
N LEU A 112 -0.16 -1.14 -3.38
CA LEU A 112 0.89 -0.47 -4.15
C LEU A 112 2.18 -0.31 -3.33
N CYS A 113 2.09 0.04 -2.05
CA CYS A 113 3.23 0.02 -1.12
C CYS A 113 3.90 -1.36 -1.09
N ALA A 114 3.13 -2.45 -0.98
CA ALA A 114 3.66 -3.80 -0.97
C ALA A 114 4.39 -4.15 -2.29
N MET A 115 3.86 -3.73 -3.43
CA MET A 115 4.54 -3.85 -4.73
C MET A 115 5.80 -2.98 -4.82
N ALA A 116 5.77 -1.77 -4.26
CA ALA A 116 6.91 -0.85 -4.20
C ALA A 116 8.06 -1.40 -3.34
N VAL A 117 7.78 -2.28 -2.38
CA VAL A 117 8.78 -3.06 -1.62
C VAL A 117 8.90 -4.51 -2.11
N GLY A 118 8.50 -4.79 -3.36
CA GLY A 118 8.77 -6.07 -4.02
C GLY A 118 7.98 -7.26 -3.49
N HIS A 119 7.00 -7.05 -2.61
CA HIS A 119 6.22 -8.10 -1.96
C HIS A 119 5.02 -8.57 -2.81
N PHE A 120 5.30 -8.99 -4.04
CA PHE A 120 4.28 -9.36 -5.03
C PHE A 120 3.42 -10.56 -4.63
N GLY A 121 4.00 -11.52 -3.88
CA GLY A 121 3.33 -12.77 -3.51
C GLY A 121 2.00 -12.55 -2.79
N SER A 122 1.93 -11.54 -1.92
CA SER A 122 0.71 -11.26 -1.12
C SER A 122 -0.35 -10.46 -1.87
N ILE A 123 -0.05 -9.92 -3.05
CA ILE A 123 -1.02 -9.10 -3.77
C ILE A 123 -2.19 -9.94 -4.29
N LYS A 124 -1.92 -11.14 -4.81
CA LYS A 124 -2.98 -12.05 -5.31
C LYS A 124 -3.99 -12.45 -4.22
N PRO A 125 -3.58 -12.97 -3.04
CA PRO A 125 -4.54 -13.32 -1.98
C PRO A 125 -5.26 -12.08 -1.42
N PHE A 126 -4.58 -10.94 -1.32
CA PHE A 126 -5.23 -9.72 -0.84
C PHE A 126 -6.25 -9.18 -1.84
N HIS A 127 -5.90 -9.11 -3.12
CA HIS A 127 -6.83 -8.75 -4.20
C HIS A 127 -8.06 -9.66 -4.19
N ALA A 128 -7.88 -10.98 -4.07
CA ALA A 128 -9.01 -11.91 -4.00
C ALA A 128 -9.91 -11.63 -2.79
N THR A 129 -9.34 -11.31 -1.64
CA THR A 129 -10.06 -10.94 -0.42
C THR A 129 -10.86 -9.65 -0.58
N VAL A 130 -10.26 -8.61 -1.16
CA VAL A 130 -10.92 -7.32 -1.42
C VAL A 130 -12.12 -7.52 -2.35
N PHE A 131 -11.94 -8.23 -3.46
CA PHE A 131 -13.03 -8.45 -4.41
C PHE A 131 -14.13 -9.37 -3.86
N ALA A 132 -13.80 -10.38 -3.06
CA ALA A 132 -14.81 -11.15 -2.35
C ALA A 132 -15.65 -10.26 -1.42
N GLY A 133 -15.02 -9.30 -0.73
CA GLY A 133 -15.69 -8.29 0.08
C GLY A 133 -16.60 -7.38 -0.74
N LEU A 134 -16.11 -6.85 -1.86
CA LEU A 134 -16.87 -5.98 -2.78
C LEU A 134 -18.07 -6.70 -3.41
N GLU A 135 -17.94 -7.98 -3.75
CA GLU A 135 -18.99 -8.76 -4.42
C GLU A 135 -20.09 -9.25 -3.47
N ASN A 136 -19.79 -9.32 -2.17
CA ASN A 136 -20.70 -9.84 -1.15
C ASN A 136 -21.01 -8.82 -0.05
N ASP A 137 -20.75 -7.52 -0.31
CA ASP A 137 -21.07 -6.38 0.55
C ASP A 137 -20.57 -6.51 2.01
N TYR A 138 -19.31 -6.91 2.18
CA TYR A 138 -18.65 -6.96 3.49
C TYR A 138 -17.23 -6.41 3.47
N GLY A 139 -16.79 -5.87 4.60
CA GLY A 139 -15.40 -5.51 4.85
C GLY A 139 -14.85 -4.33 4.05
N VAL A 140 -15.33 -4.08 2.83
CA VAL A 140 -14.85 -3.03 1.92
C VAL A 140 -16.04 -2.37 1.22
N ARG A 141 -15.96 -1.07 0.96
CA ARG A 141 -16.99 -0.31 0.23
C ARG A 141 -16.52 0.04 -1.16
N ASP A 142 -17.44 -0.04 -2.12
CA ASP A 142 -17.26 0.42 -3.49
C ASP A 142 -17.73 1.88 -3.67
N GLY A 143 -17.78 2.35 -4.92
CA GLY A 143 -18.22 3.70 -5.24
C GLY A 143 -19.71 3.98 -5.05
N ARG A 144 -20.55 2.94 -4.86
CA ARG A 144 -22.00 3.13 -4.66
C ARG A 144 -22.30 3.69 -3.27
N ASN A 145 -21.44 3.39 -2.30
CA ASN A 145 -21.53 3.85 -0.91
C ASN A 145 -20.17 4.43 -0.44
N ALA A 146 -19.52 5.20 -1.31
CA ALA A 146 -18.23 5.80 -1.03
C ALA A 146 -18.28 6.62 0.28
N PRO A 147 -17.31 6.45 1.20
CA PRO A 147 -17.19 7.30 2.37
C PRO A 147 -17.09 8.79 1.98
N LEU A 148 -17.54 9.68 2.86
CA LEU A 148 -17.37 11.12 2.67
C LEU A 148 -15.88 11.46 2.53
N GLY A 149 -15.56 12.37 1.61
CA GLY A 149 -14.19 12.87 1.42
C GLY A 149 -13.31 12.03 0.49
N THR A 150 -13.75 10.85 0.04
CA THR A 150 -13.06 10.10 -1.02
C THR A 150 -13.82 10.17 -2.34
N THR A 151 -13.06 10.13 -3.44
CA THR A 151 -13.60 9.93 -4.79
C THR A 151 -13.31 8.54 -5.34
N LEU A 152 -12.50 7.73 -4.65
CA LEU A 152 -12.02 6.42 -5.08
C LEU A 152 -11.26 6.42 -6.42
N ARG A 153 -10.72 7.59 -6.83
CA ARG A 153 -9.92 7.72 -8.06
C ARG A 153 -8.60 6.96 -7.94
N TYR A 154 -7.95 7.02 -6.78
CA TYR A 154 -6.70 6.31 -6.54
C TYR A 154 -6.92 4.79 -6.57
N ALA A 155 -7.99 4.31 -5.92
CA ALA A 155 -8.44 2.92 -6.00
C ALA A 155 -8.73 2.47 -7.43
N ALA A 156 -9.52 3.25 -8.19
CA ALA A 156 -9.87 2.95 -9.57
C ALA A 156 -8.62 2.76 -10.43
N PHE A 157 -7.65 3.67 -10.31
CA PHE A 157 -6.37 3.61 -10.99
C PHE A 157 -5.56 2.36 -10.58
N GLY A 158 -5.27 2.20 -9.29
CA GLY A 158 -4.35 1.19 -8.80
C GLY A 158 -4.88 -0.23 -9.01
N LEU A 159 -6.18 -0.45 -8.73
CA LEU A 159 -6.82 -1.75 -8.94
C LEU A 159 -6.98 -2.09 -10.43
N THR A 160 -7.04 -1.11 -11.33
CA THR A 160 -7.00 -1.40 -12.78
C THR A 160 -5.65 -1.99 -13.18
N ILE A 161 -4.54 -1.41 -12.73
CA ILE A 161 -3.19 -1.94 -13.02
C ILE A 161 -2.98 -3.31 -12.37
N ILE A 162 -3.36 -3.45 -11.09
CA ILE A 162 -3.21 -4.72 -10.37
C ILE A 162 -4.08 -5.80 -11.01
N GLY A 163 -5.33 -5.48 -11.37
CA GLY A 163 -6.23 -6.37 -12.07
C GLY A 163 -5.67 -6.83 -13.43
N ASP A 164 -5.18 -5.89 -14.25
CA ASP A 164 -4.51 -6.23 -15.52
C ASP A 164 -3.30 -7.15 -15.30
N TRP A 165 -2.45 -6.86 -14.32
CA TRP A 165 -1.30 -7.70 -13.99
C TRP A 165 -1.70 -9.11 -13.60
N LEU A 166 -2.75 -9.26 -12.79
CA LEU A 166 -3.26 -10.55 -12.32
C LEU A 166 -4.13 -11.29 -13.35
N GLY A 167 -4.36 -10.71 -14.54
CA GLY A 167 -5.26 -11.28 -15.55
C GLY A 167 -6.73 -11.25 -15.13
N LYS A 168 -7.10 -10.31 -14.24
CA LYS A 168 -8.46 -10.07 -13.72
C LYS A 168 -8.81 -8.59 -13.87
N PRO A 169 -9.07 -8.10 -15.09
CA PRO A 169 -9.36 -6.69 -15.32
C PRO A 169 -10.51 -6.17 -14.45
N LEU A 170 -10.35 -4.96 -13.91
CA LEU A 170 -11.36 -4.29 -13.09
C LEU A 170 -12.51 -3.78 -13.95
N ASP A 171 -13.74 -4.11 -13.55
CA ASP A 171 -14.95 -3.50 -14.10
C ASP A 171 -15.32 -2.26 -13.26
N LEU A 172 -14.92 -1.08 -13.76
CA LEU A 172 -15.18 0.19 -13.08
C LEU A 172 -16.67 0.48 -12.93
N ASP A 173 -17.48 0.15 -13.93
CA ASP A 173 -18.91 0.45 -13.93
C ASP A 173 -19.64 -0.47 -12.95
N LYS A 174 -19.27 -1.76 -12.89
CA LYS A 174 -19.78 -2.69 -11.87
C LYS A 174 -19.59 -2.14 -10.47
N HIS A 175 -18.43 -1.56 -10.15
CA HIS A 175 -18.11 -1.07 -8.81
C HIS A 175 -18.35 0.43 -8.59
N ALA A 176 -19.00 1.11 -9.56
CA ALA A 176 -19.24 2.55 -9.55
C ALA A 176 -17.97 3.39 -9.27
N LEU A 177 -16.81 2.92 -9.74
CA LEU A 177 -15.53 3.58 -9.56
C LEU A 177 -15.34 4.65 -10.65
N PRO A 178 -14.78 5.83 -10.32
CA PRO A 178 -14.62 6.90 -11.30
C PRO A 178 -13.54 6.55 -12.32
N ARG A 179 -13.63 7.18 -13.49
CA ARG A 179 -12.52 7.26 -14.44
C ARG A 179 -11.75 8.54 -14.17
N ASP A 180 -10.44 8.43 -14.07
CA ASP A 180 -9.57 9.59 -13.84
C ASP A 180 -8.59 9.78 -15.01
N PRO A 181 -8.79 10.81 -15.85
CA PRO A 181 -7.88 11.10 -16.96
C PRO A 181 -6.43 11.35 -16.52
N ALA A 182 -6.19 11.84 -15.30
CA ALA A 182 -4.83 12.14 -14.82
C ALA A 182 -3.97 10.87 -14.71
N TRP A 183 -4.58 9.76 -14.28
CA TRP A 183 -3.92 8.46 -14.20
C TRP A 183 -4.03 7.63 -15.49
N GLY A 184 -4.90 8.03 -16.42
CA GLY A 184 -5.28 7.23 -17.59
C GLY A 184 -4.11 6.83 -18.50
N GLN A 185 -3.13 7.72 -18.69
CA GLN A 185 -1.93 7.40 -19.49
C GLN A 185 -1.08 6.31 -18.82
N LEU A 186 -0.92 6.38 -17.49
CA LEU A 186 -0.17 5.37 -16.76
C LEU A 186 -0.89 4.02 -16.79
N VAL A 187 -2.21 4.00 -16.60
CA VAL A 187 -3.03 2.79 -16.74
C VAL A 187 -2.90 2.16 -18.12
N ALA A 188 -2.93 2.96 -19.20
CA ALA A 188 -2.88 2.45 -20.56
C ALA A 188 -1.48 1.95 -20.97
N HIS A 189 -0.42 2.53 -20.41
CA HIS A 189 0.95 2.35 -20.91
C HIS A 189 1.95 1.81 -19.88
N TRP A 190 1.52 1.35 -18.70
CA TRP A 190 2.45 0.83 -17.69
C TRP A 190 3.31 -0.35 -18.19
N ARG A 191 2.88 -1.08 -19.23
CA ARG A 191 3.62 -2.16 -19.92
C ARG A 191 4.41 -1.70 -21.15
N GLU A 192 4.47 -0.40 -21.45
CA GLU A 192 5.18 0.13 -22.62
C GLU A 192 6.61 -0.44 -22.68
N PRO A 193 7.00 -1.18 -23.74
CA PRO A 193 8.32 -1.78 -23.83
C PRO A 193 9.44 -0.77 -24.02
N ASP A 194 9.15 0.38 -24.66
CA ASP A 194 10.12 1.44 -24.89
C ASP A 194 10.23 2.36 -23.66
N PRO A 195 11.33 2.32 -22.90
CA PRO A 195 11.49 3.17 -21.72
C PRO A 195 11.42 4.66 -22.06
N ASP A 196 11.81 5.09 -23.26
CA ASP A 196 11.78 6.51 -23.63
C ASP A 196 10.35 7.01 -23.82
N LYS A 197 9.43 6.15 -24.26
CA LYS A 197 8.00 6.46 -24.35
C LYS A 197 7.31 6.46 -22.99
N LEU A 198 7.76 5.61 -22.06
CA LEU A 198 7.21 5.56 -20.72
C LEU A 198 7.70 6.72 -19.84
N ALA A 199 8.92 7.22 -20.05
CA ALA A 199 9.51 8.30 -19.27
C ALA A 199 8.58 9.53 -19.08
N PRO A 200 8.02 10.16 -20.12
CA PRO A 200 7.13 11.31 -19.95
C PRO A 200 5.84 10.96 -19.20
N ILE A 201 5.35 9.72 -19.30
CA ILE A 201 4.16 9.25 -18.59
C ILE A 201 4.43 9.15 -17.09
N LEU A 202 5.60 8.62 -16.69
CA LEU A 202 6.01 8.58 -15.28
C LEU A 202 6.27 9.96 -14.70
N VAL A 203 6.81 10.89 -15.50
CA VAL A 203 6.96 12.30 -15.06
C VAL A 203 5.59 12.93 -14.82
N ALA A 204 4.62 12.73 -15.71
CA ALA A 204 3.25 13.21 -15.52
C ALA A 204 2.55 12.57 -14.29
N ALA A 205 2.82 11.29 -14.02
CA ALA A 205 2.37 10.63 -12.80
C ALA A 205 2.96 11.28 -11.54
N CYS A 206 4.25 11.65 -11.57
CA CYS A 206 4.88 12.38 -10.46
C CYS A 206 4.27 13.78 -10.26
N ASP A 207 3.98 14.51 -11.35
CA ASP A 207 3.32 15.81 -11.27
C ASP A 207 1.90 15.67 -10.68
N THR A 208 1.16 14.63 -11.09
CA THR A 208 -0.19 14.30 -10.56
C THR A 208 -0.13 13.97 -9.07
N HIS A 209 0.82 13.14 -8.65
CA HIS A 209 1.04 12.81 -7.24
C HIS A 209 1.20 14.09 -6.41
N VAL A 210 2.15 14.94 -6.79
CA VAL A 210 2.46 16.17 -6.03
C VAL A 210 1.31 17.17 -6.04
N GLU A 211 0.58 17.28 -7.16
CA GLU A 211 -0.60 18.14 -7.26
C GLU A 211 -1.68 17.75 -6.25
N ARG A 212 -1.84 16.44 -6.00
CA ARG A 212 -2.89 15.85 -5.17
C ARG A 212 -2.47 15.57 -3.73
N ILE A 213 -1.35 16.13 -3.29
CA ILE A 213 -0.98 16.23 -1.88
C ILE A 213 -1.91 17.24 -1.18
N ALA A 214 -2.71 16.77 -0.22
CA ALA A 214 -3.45 17.64 0.69
C ALA A 214 -2.50 18.18 1.77
N LEU A 215 -2.59 19.48 2.05
CA LEU A 215 -1.84 20.13 3.14
C LEU A 215 -2.68 20.37 4.38
N THR A 216 -3.99 20.12 4.31
CA THR A 216 -4.94 20.31 5.41
C THR A 216 -6.05 19.26 5.32
N SER A 217 -6.70 18.94 6.45
CA SER A 217 -7.89 18.06 6.45
C SER A 217 -9.00 18.60 5.56
N ARG A 218 -9.20 19.93 5.50
CA ARG A 218 -10.21 20.54 4.61
C ARG A 218 -9.91 20.29 3.13
N GLU A 219 -8.64 20.31 2.73
CA GLU A 219 -8.26 19.93 1.36
C GLU A 219 -8.57 18.45 1.12
N LEU A 220 -8.17 17.57 2.04
CA LEU A 220 -8.44 16.13 1.93
C LEU A 220 -9.95 15.84 1.81
N ASP A 221 -10.76 16.40 2.72
CA ASP A 221 -12.22 16.22 2.77
C ASP A 221 -12.95 16.80 1.55
N SER A 222 -12.28 17.60 0.72
CA SER A 222 -12.86 18.11 -0.53
C SER A 222 -12.99 17.05 -1.63
N GLY A 223 -12.31 15.89 -1.49
CA GLY A 223 -12.25 14.84 -2.51
C GLY A 223 -11.39 15.18 -3.73
N ASN A 224 -10.73 16.34 -3.76
CA ASN A 224 -9.83 16.73 -4.85
C ASN A 224 -8.39 16.23 -4.67
N PHE A 225 -8.06 15.73 -3.48
CA PHE A 225 -6.72 15.31 -3.09
C PHE A 225 -6.75 13.82 -2.71
N GLU A 226 -5.62 13.16 -2.90
CA GLU A 226 -5.49 11.70 -2.71
C GLU A 226 -4.50 11.36 -1.60
N PHE A 227 -3.54 12.25 -1.31
CA PHE A 227 -2.47 12.00 -0.35
C PHE A 227 -2.64 12.94 0.85
N GLY A 228 -3.18 12.39 1.94
CA GLY A 228 -3.56 13.11 3.15
C GLY A 228 -2.51 13.11 4.24
N SER A 229 -1.61 12.12 4.24
CA SER A 229 -0.53 12.03 5.22
C SER A 229 0.83 12.48 4.66
N PRO A 230 1.75 12.97 5.51
CA PRO A 230 3.12 13.23 5.11
C PRO A 230 3.83 12.02 4.49
N PHE A 231 3.53 10.79 4.95
CA PHE A 231 4.06 9.57 4.35
C PHE A 231 3.58 9.38 2.92
N GLU A 232 2.26 9.38 2.69
CA GLU A 232 1.66 9.29 1.36
C GLU A 232 2.20 10.37 0.41
N ALA A 233 2.44 11.57 0.91
CA ALA A 233 2.91 12.70 0.12
C ALA A 233 4.39 12.64 -0.31
N VAL A 234 5.23 11.89 0.41
CA VAL A 234 6.67 11.79 0.10
C VAL A 234 7.06 10.42 -0.43
N TYR A 235 6.24 9.39 -0.21
CA TYR A 235 6.45 8.04 -0.66
C TYR A 235 5.57 7.74 -1.89
N PRO A 236 6.10 7.87 -3.12
CA PRO A 236 5.34 7.70 -4.35
C PRO A 236 5.08 6.22 -4.67
N ALA A 237 4.27 5.57 -3.83
CA ALA A 237 4.03 4.13 -3.84
C ALA A 237 3.61 3.64 -5.22
N GLU A 238 2.73 4.37 -5.91
CA GLU A 238 2.24 3.99 -7.23
C GLU A 238 3.32 3.97 -8.32
N ILE A 239 4.24 4.94 -8.30
CA ILE A 239 5.34 5.00 -9.26
C ILE A 239 6.35 3.90 -8.96
N LEU A 240 6.70 3.72 -7.69
CA LEU A 240 7.63 2.68 -7.25
C LEU A 240 7.08 1.26 -7.51
N ALA A 241 5.79 1.05 -7.28
CA ALA A 241 5.09 -0.20 -7.56
C ALA A 241 5.22 -0.58 -9.03
N ILE A 242 4.95 0.36 -9.94
CA ILE A 242 5.03 0.11 -11.39
C ILE A 242 6.47 -0.17 -11.81
N LEU A 243 7.45 0.57 -11.28
CA LEU A 243 8.85 0.31 -11.58
C LEU A 243 9.27 -1.10 -11.13
N ASN A 244 8.89 -1.53 -9.93
CA ASN A 244 9.21 -2.88 -9.48
C ASN A 244 8.43 -3.96 -10.22
N LEU A 245 7.17 -3.71 -10.55
CA LEU A 245 6.35 -4.64 -11.32
C LEU A 245 6.94 -4.86 -12.72
N ARG A 246 7.39 -3.78 -13.37
CA ARG A 246 8.08 -3.88 -14.65
C ARG A 246 9.36 -4.70 -14.55
N ARG A 247 10.18 -4.47 -13.52
CA ARG A 247 11.39 -5.28 -13.26
C ARG A 247 11.07 -6.75 -13.07
N SER A 248 10.03 -7.08 -12.30
CA SER A 248 9.64 -8.49 -12.06
C SER A 248 9.13 -9.18 -13.32
N LEU A 249 8.65 -8.41 -14.31
CA LEU A 249 8.23 -8.89 -15.62
C LEU A 249 9.33 -8.83 -16.70
N GLY A 250 10.56 -8.43 -16.34
CA GLY A 250 11.67 -8.29 -17.29
C GLY A 250 11.58 -7.08 -18.22
N LEU A 251 10.69 -6.12 -17.93
CA LEU A 251 10.57 -4.88 -18.69
C LEU A 251 11.61 -3.84 -18.23
N THR A 252 12.24 -3.17 -19.19
CA THR A 252 13.23 -2.11 -18.91
C THR A 252 12.54 -0.86 -18.38
N ASN A 253 13.03 -0.30 -17.28
CA ASN A 253 12.51 0.96 -16.76
C ASN A 253 13.24 2.18 -17.35
N PRO A 254 12.56 3.33 -17.46
CA PRO A 254 13.22 4.60 -17.74
C PRO A 254 14.17 4.96 -16.60
N SER A 255 15.38 5.41 -16.91
CA SER A 255 16.35 5.82 -15.91
C SER A 255 17.30 6.89 -16.45
N PRO A 256 17.41 8.06 -15.80
CA PRO A 256 16.71 8.48 -14.57
C PRO A 256 15.28 9.00 -14.86
N ILE A 257 14.40 8.97 -13.84
CA ILE A 257 13.16 9.78 -13.85
C ILE A 257 13.51 11.15 -13.29
N GLU A 258 13.57 12.16 -14.17
CA GLU A 258 13.93 13.53 -13.83
C GLU A 258 12.77 14.30 -13.19
N HIS A 259 12.40 13.93 -11.96
CA HIS A 259 11.36 14.63 -11.20
C HIS A 259 11.76 14.80 -9.72
N PRO A 260 11.57 15.98 -9.10
CA PRO A 260 11.98 16.22 -7.70
C PRO A 260 11.43 15.24 -6.67
N LEU A 261 10.19 14.75 -6.85
CA LEU A 261 9.61 13.67 -6.03
C LEU A 261 10.51 12.41 -6.02
N MET A 262 11.00 12.00 -7.19
CA MET A 262 11.86 10.82 -7.36
C MET A 262 13.30 11.04 -6.93
N GLN A 263 13.69 12.29 -6.65
CA GLN A 263 15.00 12.65 -6.12
C GLN A 263 15.05 12.70 -4.59
N THR A 264 13.90 12.54 -3.93
CA THR A 264 13.83 12.44 -2.46
C THR A 264 14.51 11.16 -1.96
N PRO A 265 14.99 11.11 -0.70
CA PRO A 265 15.47 9.87 -0.09
C PRO A 265 14.39 8.79 -0.06
N TYR A 266 13.13 9.18 0.17
CA TYR A 266 12.01 8.24 0.35
C TYR A 266 11.61 7.52 -0.94
N ALA A 267 11.81 8.15 -2.11
CA ALA A 267 11.65 7.47 -3.40
C ALA A 267 12.70 6.37 -3.67
N ARG A 268 13.67 6.19 -2.77
CA ARG A 268 14.67 5.11 -2.82
C ARG A 268 14.35 3.96 -1.88
N LEU A 269 13.32 4.12 -1.04
CA LEU A 269 12.84 3.10 -0.10
C LEU A 269 12.02 2.03 -0.85
N THR A 270 12.73 1.27 -1.67
CA THR A 270 12.18 0.22 -2.52
C THR A 270 13.02 -1.04 -2.37
N CYS A 271 12.40 -2.20 -2.59
CA CYS A 271 13.07 -3.48 -2.57
C CYS A 271 12.92 -4.14 -3.95
N PRO A 272 13.88 -3.92 -4.88
CA PRO A 272 13.88 -4.57 -6.18
C PRO A 272 13.91 -6.11 -6.07
N PRO A 273 13.47 -6.82 -7.12
CA PRO A 273 13.53 -8.28 -7.16
C PRO A 273 14.93 -8.82 -6.83
N GLY A 274 15.00 -9.86 -6.00
CA GLY A 274 16.24 -10.52 -5.59
C GLY A 274 16.85 -10.02 -4.27
N MET A 275 16.31 -8.95 -3.67
CA MET A 275 16.67 -8.61 -2.28
C MET A 275 16.17 -9.68 -1.31
N ARG A 276 17.00 -10.00 -0.32
CA ARG A 276 16.69 -10.96 0.75
C ARG A 276 16.47 -10.21 2.05
N PHE A 277 15.54 -10.72 2.83
CA PHE A 277 15.14 -10.17 4.10
C PHE A 277 14.93 -11.29 5.09
N GLU A 278 15.05 -10.97 6.38
CA GLU A 278 14.83 -11.95 7.41
C GLU A 278 13.31 -12.16 7.59
N PRO A 279 12.88 -13.37 8.00
CA PRO A 279 11.51 -13.58 8.38
C PRO A 279 11.09 -12.67 9.52
N ASP A 280 9.91 -12.08 9.39
CA ASP A 280 9.29 -11.31 10.46
C ASP A 280 8.69 -12.26 11.51
N GLU A 281 9.45 -12.53 12.58
CA GLU A 281 9.06 -13.50 13.61
C GLU A 281 7.69 -13.20 14.23
N LEU A 282 7.38 -11.93 14.47
CA LEU A 282 6.10 -11.51 15.03
C LEU A 282 4.96 -11.86 14.08
N LEU A 283 5.12 -11.53 12.80
CA LEU A 283 4.11 -11.80 11.79
C LEU A 283 3.94 -13.31 11.55
N VAL A 284 5.02 -14.07 11.55
CA VAL A 284 5.00 -15.54 11.43
C VAL A 284 4.23 -16.17 12.60
N GLN A 285 4.53 -15.77 13.84
CA GLN A 285 3.82 -16.26 15.03
C GLN A 285 2.34 -15.89 15.00
N PHE A 286 2.03 -14.65 14.63
CA PHE A 286 0.67 -14.16 14.51
C PHE A 286 -0.13 -14.96 13.47
N LEU A 287 0.42 -15.16 12.27
CA LEU A 287 -0.22 -15.93 11.22
C LEU A 287 -0.41 -17.41 11.59
N ALA A 288 0.56 -18.02 12.28
CA ALA A 288 0.41 -19.37 12.81
C ALA A 288 -0.73 -19.46 13.84
N ALA A 289 -0.87 -18.44 14.69
CA ALA A 289 -1.99 -18.33 15.63
C ALA A 289 -3.33 -18.17 14.91
N VAL A 290 -3.41 -17.37 13.83
CA VAL A 290 -4.61 -17.28 12.99
C VAL A 290 -4.99 -18.63 12.40
N CYS A 291 -4.04 -19.38 11.83
CA CYS A 291 -4.32 -20.72 11.30
C CYS A 291 -4.84 -21.68 12.38
N LYS A 292 -4.37 -21.54 13.63
CA LYS A 292 -4.78 -22.38 14.76
C LYS A 292 -6.16 -22.00 15.32
N HIS A 293 -6.40 -20.70 15.49
CA HIS A 293 -7.56 -20.19 16.24
C HIS A 293 -8.73 -19.78 15.33
N ASP A 294 -8.43 -19.23 14.15
CA ASP A 294 -9.41 -18.69 13.20
C ASP A 294 -9.08 -19.12 11.75
N PRO A 295 -9.00 -20.43 11.45
CA PRO A 295 -8.60 -20.90 10.11
C PRO A 295 -9.50 -20.37 8.99
N ALA A 296 -10.79 -20.12 9.27
CA ALA A 296 -11.72 -19.54 8.30
C ALA A 296 -11.45 -18.06 7.96
N ALA A 297 -10.68 -17.35 8.80
CA ALA A 297 -10.28 -15.98 8.55
C ALA A 297 -9.00 -15.89 7.69
N MET A 298 -8.25 -16.98 7.53
CA MET A 298 -7.04 -17.03 6.71
C MET A 298 -7.40 -17.10 5.22
N PRO A 299 -7.07 -16.09 4.40
CA PRO A 299 -7.26 -16.19 2.96
C PRO A 299 -6.32 -17.22 2.33
N ASP A 300 -6.83 -17.94 1.34
CA ASP A 300 -6.07 -18.92 0.57
C ASP A 300 -4.77 -18.31 0.00
N GLY A 301 -3.64 -18.92 0.32
CA GLY A 301 -2.33 -18.53 -0.17
C GLY A 301 -1.68 -17.33 0.54
N LEU A 302 -2.36 -16.68 1.51
CA LEU A 302 -1.77 -15.55 2.24
C LEU A 302 -0.60 -16.00 3.12
N TYR A 303 -0.78 -17.11 3.85
CA TYR A 303 0.25 -17.65 4.74
C TYR A 303 1.53 -17.98 3.97
N GLU A 304 1.39 -18.76 2.89
CA GLU A 304 2.51 -19.12 2.01
C GLU A 304 3.14 -17.89 1.38
N ALA A 305 2.35 -16.92 0.93
CA ALA A 305 2.88 -15.70 0.32
C ALA A 305 3.76 -14.88 1.27
N VAL A 306 3.44 -14.85 2.57
CA VAL A 306 4.25 -14.15 3.59
C VAL A 306 5.50 -14.95 3.97
N LEU A 307 5.44 -16.28 3.93
CA LEU A 307 6.60 -17.13 4.20
C LEU A 307 7.56 -17.26 3.01
N GLN A 308 7.04 -17.38 1.79
CA GLN A 308 7.80 -17.61 0.56
C GLN A 308 8.58 -16.38 0.09
N THR A 309 8.18 -15.17 0.47
CA THR A 309 8.99 -13.97 0.24
C THR A 309 10.32 -13.97 1.00
N ASN A 310 10.57 -14.98 1.85
CA ASN A 310 11.85 -15.22 2.51
C ASN A 310 12.64 -16.41 1.91
N SER A 311 12.19 -17.00 0.79
CA SER A 311 12.83 -18.16 0.16
C SER A 311 12.82 -18.03 -1.36
N ALA A 312 14.01 -17.94 -1.96
CA ALA A 312 14.20 -17.69 -3.39
C ALA A 312 13.58 -18.77 -4.29
N ASN A 313 13.13 -18.36 -5.47
CA ASN A 313 13.43 -19.09 -6.70
C ASN A 313 14.75 -18.54 -7.26
#